data_AF-A0A242AZY3-F1
#
_entry.id   AF-A0A242AZY3-F1
#
_cell.length_a   1.000
_cell.length_b   1.000
_cell.length_c   1.000
_cell.angle_alpha   90.00
_cell.angle_beta   90.00
_cell.angle_gamma   90.00
#
_symmetry.space_group_name_H-M   'P 1'
#
loop_
_entity.id
_entity.type
_entity.pdbx_description
1 polymer ?
#
loop_
_entity_poly.entity_id
_entity_poly.type
_entity_poly.pdbx_seq_one_letter_code
_entity_poly.pdbx_strand_id
1 'polypeptide(L)'
;MWRLLFFVVCCMVLVYSYRVYLYPRMERVTRWYRDPLRQQKGHKRYRYELLVEFSDGRQAQYCFFANYPAYNTSELLVELFKNNVYIGLEENGQQFLYRSSHVHAASMNKTRII
;
A
#
# COMPACT_ATOMS: atom_id res chain seq x y z
N MET A 1 50.88 -28.14 6.63
CA MET A 1 49.56 -28.11 7.32
C MET A 1 49.14 -26.70 7.78
N TRP A 2 50.06 -25.83 8.24
CA TRP A 2 49.74 -24.47 8.73
C TRP A 2 49.03 -23.54 7.72
N ARG A 3 49.41 -23.62 6.43
CA ARG A 3 48.82 -22.77 5.38
C ARG A 3 47.32 -23.02 5.20
N LEU A 4 46.88 -24.27 5.27
CA LEU A 4 45.46 -24.65 5.17
C LEU A 4 44.64 -24.15 6.36
N LEU A 5 45.19 -24.27 7.58
CA LEU A 5 44.55 -23.75 8.79
C LEU A 5 44.38 -22.23 8.73
N PHE A 6 45.38 -21.51 8.23
CA PHE A 6 45.29 -20.06 8.03
C PHE A 6 44.17 -19.67 7.06
N PHE A 7 44.05 -20.38 5.92
CA PHE A 7 42.97 -20.12 4.97
C PHE A 7 41.58 -20.40 5.55
N VAL A 8 41.42 -21.46 6.34
CA VAL A 8 40.14 -21.79 6.98
C VAL A 8 39.73 -20.71 7.98
N VAL A 9 40.68 -20.23 8.79
CA VAL A 9 40.42 -19.15 9.76
C VAL A 9 40.08 -17.84 9.03
N CYS A 10 40.82 -17.47 7.99
CA CYS A 10 40.49 -16.30 7.17
C CYS A 10 39.10 -16.41 6.52
N CYS A 11 38.73 -17.59 6.00
CA CYS A 11 37.40 -17.81 5.44
C CYS A 11 36.30 -17.67 6.50
N MET A 12 36.48 -18.21 7.70
CA MET A 12 35.51 -18.06 8.79
C MET A 12 35.33 -16.59 9.19
N VAL A 13 36.41 -15.82 9.30
CA VAL A 13 36.36 -14.39 9.63
C VAL A 13 35.62 -13.61 8.53
N LEU A 14 35.89 -13.90 7.26
CA LEU A 14 35.17 -13.29 6.13
C LEU A 14 33.68 -13.62 6.15
N VAL A 15 33.31 -14.88 6.35
CA VAL A 15 31.89 -15.30 6.44
C VAL A 15 31.20 -14.64 7.63
N TYR A 16 31.85 -14.59 8.79
CA TYR A 16 31.29 -13.95 9.98
C TYR A 16 31.09 -12.45 9.77
N SER A 17 32.09 -11.74 9.23
CA SER A 17 31.98 -10.31 8.93
C SER A 17 30.88 -10.01 7.90
N TYR A 18 30.72 -10.85 6.88
CA TYR A 18 29.63 -10.73 5.91
C TYR A 18 28.26 -10.90 6.58
N ARG A 19 28.09 -11.93 7.41
CA ARG A 19 26.81 -12.21 8.06
C ARG A 19 26.40 -11.14 9.08
N VAL A 20 27.36 -10.61 9.84
CA VAL A 20 27.09 -9.67 10.93
C VAL A 20 26.90 -8.25 10.40
N TYR A 21 27.72 -7.81 9.44
CA TYR A 21 27.73 -6.40 9.03
C TYR A 21 27.09 -6.16 7.66
N LEU A 22 27.34 -7.03 6.68
CA LEU A 22 26.90 -6.82 5.30
C LEU A 22 25.48 -7.33 5.08
N TYR A 23 25.14 -8.53 5.57
CA TYR A 23 23.82 -9.13 5.39
C TYR A 23 22.67 -8.28 5.95
N PRO A 24 22.66 -7.83 7.22
CA PRO A 24 21.54 -7.01 7.73
C PRO A 24 21.49 -5.60 7.13
N ARG A 25 22.61 -5.10 6.58
CA ARG A 25 22.65 -3.81 5.87
C ARG A 25 22.05 -3.96 4.47
N MET A 26 22.41 -5.02 3.75
CA MET A 26 21.81 -5.37 2.46
C MET A 26 20.34 -5.75 2.60
N GLU A 27 19.94 -6.43 3.68
CA GLU A 27 18.54 -6.75 3.95
C GLU A 27 17.70 -5.49 4.24
N ARG A 28 18.25 -4.51 4.97
CA ARG A 28 17.58 -3.21 5.15
C ARG A 28 17.42 -2.44 3.84
N VAL A 29 18.45 -2.43 2.99
CA VAL A 29 18.40 -1.75 1.68
C VAL A 29 17.43 -2.45 0.73
N THR A 30 17.47 -3.78 0.65
CA THR A 30 16.54 -4.56 -0.17
C THR A 30 15.11 -4.47 0.35
N ARG A 31 14.88 -4.48 1.67
CA ARG A 31 13.55 -4.25 2.27
C ARG A 31 13.04 -2.84 1.96
N TRP A 32 13.90 -1.83 1.97
CA TRP A 32 13.57 -0.47 1.49
C TRP A 32 13.17 -0.46 0.00
N TYR A 33 13.84 -1.25 -0.82
CA TYR A 33 13.53 -1.39 -2.25
C TYR A 33 12.27 -2.22 -2.52
N ARG A 34 11.91 -3.12 -1.60
CA ARG A 34 10.77 -4.02 -1.70
C ARG A 34 9.47 -3.45 -1.14
N ASP A 35 9.52 -2.28 -0.49
CA ASP A 35 8.35 -1.53 -0.03
C ASP A 35 7.94 -0.50 -1.10
N PRO A 36 7.13 -0.88 -2.11
CA PRO A 36 6.69 0.06 -3.16
C PRO A 36 5.94 1.26 -2.57
N LEU A 37 5.31 1.08 -1.41
CA LEU A 37 4.59 2.13 -0.68
C LEU A 37 5.50 3.18 -0.04
N ARG A 38 6.73 2.83 0.36
CA ARG A 38 7.71 3.78 0.94
C ARG A 38 8.60 4.45 -0.10
N GLN A 39 8.97 3.76 -1.18
CA GLN A 39 9.71 4.37 -2.30
C GLN A 39 8.92 5.49 -2.98
N GLN A 40 7.59 5.43 -2.98
CA GLN A 40 6.72 6.46 -3.54
C GLN A 40 6.50 7.72 -2.67
N LYS A 41 7.29 7.95 -1.60
CA LYS A 41 7.21 9.21 -0.84
C LYS A 41 7.56 10.46 -1.68
N GLY A 42 8.10 10.31 -2.90
CA GLY A 42 8.31 11.39 -3.87
C GLY A 42 7.40 11.34 -5.11
N HIS A 43 6.44 10.42 -5.20
CA HIS A 43 5.51 10.35 -6.33
C HIS A 43 4.16 10.96 -5.96
N LYS A 44 3.85 12.08 -6.63
CA LYS A 44 2.55 12.76 -6.73
C LYS A 44 1.41 11.88 -6.22
N ARG A 45 1.00 12.04 -4.97
CA ARG A 45 -0.07 11.23 -4.38
C ARG A 45 -1.41 11.84 -4.78
N TYR A 46 -2.28 11.04 -5.37
CA TYR A 46 -3.67 11.43 -5.55
C TYR A 46 -4.45 11.05 -4.29
N ARG A 47 -5.13 12.04 -3.72
CA ARG A 47 -6.20 11.83 -2.75
C ARG A 47 -7.47 11.57 -3.51
N TYR A 48 -8.11 10.48 -3.18
CA TYR A 48 -9.39 10.09 -3.70
C TYR A 48 -10.43 10.24 -2.60
N GLU A 49 -11.47 11.01 -2.88
CA GLU A 49 -12.61 11.20 -2.00
C GLU A 49 -13.82 10.55 -2.63
N LEU A 50 -14.28 9.46 -2.04
CA LEU A 50 -15.46 8.72 -2.44
C LEU A 50 -16.64 9.17 -1.57
N LEU A 51 -17.71 9.62 -2.21
CA LEU A 51 -18.98 9.95 -1.58
C LEU A 51 -20.02 8.94 -2.05
N VAL A 52 -20.61 8.23 -1.10
CA VAL A 52 -21.63 7.20 -1.35
C VAL A 52 -22.93 7.64 -0.72
N GLU A 53 -23.99 7.66 -1.52
CA GLU A 53 -25.35 7.93 -1.08
C GLU A 53 -26.16 6.63 -1.13
N PHE A 54 -26.79 6.29 -0.01
CA PHE A 54 -27.58 5.10 0.14
C PHE A 54 -29.06 5.37 -0.14
N SER A 55 -29.81 4.31 -0.47
CA SER A 55 -31.26 4.35 -0.68
C SER A 55 -32.03 5.00 0.49
N ASP A 56 -31.50 4.89 1.70
CA ASP A 56 -32.13 5.38 2.92
C ASP A 56 -31.84 6.88 3.19
N GLY A 57 -31.22 7.58 2.23
CA GLY A 57 -30.81 8.98 2.37
C GLY A 57 -29.55 9.20 3.22
N ARG A 58 -28.92 8.11 3.69
CA ARG A 58 -27.64 8.18 4.39
C ARG A 58 -26.52 8.46 3.41
N GLN A 59 -25.52 9.23 3.85
CA GLN A 59 -24.33 9.53 3.07
C GLN A 59 -23.09 9.10 3.85
N ALA A 60 -22.14 8.48 3.14
CA ALA A 60 -20.86 8.10 3.69
C ALA A 60 -19.73 8.67 2.82
N GLN A 61 -18.68 9.16 3.48
CA GLN A 61 -17.49 9.67 2.83
C GLN A 61 -16.28 8.81 3.17
N TYR A 62 -15.54 8.40 2.15
CA TYR A 62 -14.32 7.63 2.29
C TYR A 62 -13.16 8.32 1.59
N CYS A 63 -12.07 8.53 2.31
CA CYS A 63 -10.86 9.14 1.76
C CYS A 63 -9.75 8.09 1.71
N PHE A 64 -9.14 7.93 0.55
CA PHE A 64 -7.96 7.07 0.42
C PHE A 64 -6.91 7.68 -0.50
N PHE A 65 -5.67 7.23 -0.34
CA PHE A 65 -4.53 7.69 -1.13
C PHE A 65 -4.08 6.57 -2.05
N ALA A 66 -4.07 6.85 -3.35
CA ALA A 66 -3.60 5.88 -4.33
C ALA A 66 -2.91 6.57 -5.51
N ASN A 67 -2.05 5.83 -6.20
CA ASN A 67 -1.35 6.28 -7.40
C ASN A 67 -1.89 5.51 -8.60
N TYR A 68 -3.14 5.80 -8.95
CA TYR A 68 -3.78 5.33 -10.18
C TYR A 68 -3.66 6.44 -11.26
N PRO A 69 -2.58 6.45 -12.07
CA PRO A 69 -2.41 7.46 -13.11
C PRO A 69 -3.36 7.25 -14.29
N ALA A 70 -3.74 6.00 -14.56
CA ALA A 70 -4.46 5.60 -15.77
C ALA A 70 -6.00 5.61 -15.65
N TYR A 71 -6.53 5.51 -14.42
CA TYR A 71 -7.98 5.35 -14.22
C TYR A 71 -8.68 6.69 -14.08
N ASN A 72 -9.79 6.83 -14.81
CA ASN A 72 -10.78 7.86 -14.55
C ASN A 72 -11.54 7.50 -13.25
N THR A 73 -12.06 8.50 -12.52
CA THR A 73 -12.75 8.26 -11.24
C THR A 73 -13.99 7.38 -11.41
N SER A 74 -14.69 7.49 -12.54
CA SER A 74 -15.83 6.67 -12.90
C SER A 74 -15.46 5.19 -13.14
N GLU A 75 -14.36 4.91 -13.83
CA GLU A 75 -13.88 3.54 -14.06
C GLU A 75 -13.46 2.88 -12.75
N LEU A 76 -12.81 3.64 -11.88
CA LEU A 76 -12.37 3.15 -10.58
C LEU A 76 -13.56 2.84 -9.65
N LEU A 77 -14.61 3.66 -9.70
CA LEU A 77 -15.89 3.40 -9.01
C LEU A 77 -16.51 2.09 -9.48
N VAL A 78 -16.60 1.88 -10.81
CA VAL A 78 -17.15 0.64 -11.38
C VAL A 78 -16.35 -0.56 -10.89
N GLU A 79 -15.02 -0.49 -10.91
CA GLU A 79 -14.17 -1.60 -10.48
C GLU A 79 -14.26 -1.88 -8.96
N LEU A 80 -14.35 -0.83 -8.14
CA LEU A 80 -14.55 -0.93 -6.69
C LEU A 80 -15.87 -1.62 -6.33
N PHE A 81 -16.96 -1.34 -7.05
CA PHE A 81 -18.27 -1.93 -6.73
C PHE A 81 -18.57 -3.23 -7.48
N LYS A 82 -17.96 -3.46 -8.66
CA LYS A 82 -18.22 -4.64 -9.49
C LYS A 82 -17.80 -5.94 -8.83
N ASN A 83 -16.70 -5.92 -8.08
CA ASN A 83 -16.13 -7.13 -7.47
C ASN A 83 -16.42 -7.25 -5.97
N ASN A 84 -17.03 -6.22 -5.34
CA ASN A 84 -17.24 -6.19 -3.89
C ASN A 84 -18.73 -6.18 -3.54
N VAL A 85 -19.19 -7.24 -2.88
CA VAL A 85 -20.57 -7.38 -2.37
C VAL A 85 -20.80 -6.46 -1.17
N TYR A 86 -19.75 -6.21 -0.39
CA TYR A 86 -19.77 -5.35 0.79
C TYR A 86 -18.70 -4.26 0.69
N ILE A 87 -19.03 -3.08 1.17
CA ILE A 87 -18.19 -1.89 1.19
C ILE A 87 -18.03 -1.51 2.65
N GLY A 88 -16.79 -1.57 3.15
CA GLY A 88 -16.46 -1.05 4.47
C GLY A 88 -16.30 0.47 4.39
N LEU A 89 -17.09 1.21 5.16
CA LEU A 89 -17.01 2.66 5.30
C LEU A 89 -16.70 3.00 6.74
N GLU A 90 -15.79 3.95 6.94
CA GLU A 90 -15.44 4.41 8.27
C GLU A 90 -16.29 5.63 8.61
N GLU A 91 -17.15 5.51 9.63
CA GLU A 91 -17.94 6.59 10.19
C GLU A 91 -17.48 6.86 11.62
N ASN A 92 -17.05 8.08 11.92
CA ASN A 92 -16.60 8.48 13.27
C ASN A 92 -15.53 7.55 13.89
N GLY A 93 -14.63 7.00 13.07
CA GLY A 93 -13.59 6.07 13.53
C GLY A 93 -14.04 4.61 13.72
N GLN A 94 -15.30 4.30 13.42
CA GLN A 94 -15.84 2.94 13.42
C GLN A 94 -16.10 2.47 11.99
N GLN A 95 -15.72 1.24 11.68
CA GLN A 95 -15.94 0.64 10.37
C GLN A 95 -17.32 -0.02 10.31
N PHE A 96 -18.13 0.41 9.36
CA PHE A 96 -19.43 -0.15 9.04
C PHE A 96 -19.38 -0.84 7.68
N LEU A 97 -19.94 -2.04 7.61
CA LEU A 97 -20.03 -2.82 6.36
C LEU A 97 -21.40 -2.61 5.74
N TYR A 98 -21.40 -2.01 4.55
CA TYR A 98 -22.61 -1.75 3.77
C TYR A 98 -22.68 -2.68 2.58
N ARG A 99 -23.89 -3.10 2.19
CA ARG A 99 -24.08 -3.90 0.98
C ARG A 99 -24.08 -3.00 -0.25
N SER A 100 -23.34 -3.36 -1.29
CA SER A 100 -23.24 -2.55 -2.51
C SER A 100 -24.59 -2.35 -3.23
N SER A 101 -25.53 -3.28 -3.04
CA SER A 101 -26.90 -3.18 -3.58
C SER A 101 -27.73 -2.04 -2.99
N HIS A 102 -27.33 -1.46 -1.85
CA HIS A 102 -28.06 -0.34 -1.22
C HIS A 102 -27.48 1.03 -1.62
N VAL A 103 -26.42 1.04 -2.43
CA VAL A 103 -25.84 2.27 -2.95
C VAL A 103 -26.75 2.81 -4.05
N HIS A 104 -27.31 3.99 -3.81
CA HIS A 104 -28.14 4.69 -4.79
C HIS A 104 -27.28 5.47 -5.78
N ALA A 105 -26.30 6.21 -5.25
CA ALA A 105 -25.36 6.98 -6.04
C ALA A 105 -23.96 6.92 -5.42
N ALA A 106 -22.94 6.99 -6.27
CA ALA A 106 -21.57 7.11 -5.83
C ALA A 106 -20.84 8.13 -6.71
N SER A 107 -20.13 9.05 -6.08
CA SER A 107 -19.31 10.04 -6.75
C SER A 107 -17.91 10.03 -6.18
N MET A 108 -16.93 10.35 -7.02
CA MET A 108 -15.54 10.23 -6.63
C MET A 108 -14.73 11.39 -7.18
N ASN A 109 -14.04 12.07 -6.27
CA ASN A 109 -13.19 13.20 -6.58
C ASN A 109 -11.72 12.81 -6.47
N LYS A 110 -10.90 13.30 -7.41
CA LYS A 110 -9.47 13.05 -7.50
C LYS A 110 -8.73 14.37 -7.30
N THR A 111 -8.10 14.52 -6.15
CA THR A 111 -7.31 15.71 -5.82
C THR A 111 -5.83 15.35 -5.84
N ARG A 112 -5.05 16.07 -6.63
CA ARG A 112 -3.58 15.90 -6.62
C ARG A 112 -3.01 16.60 -5.40
N ILE A 113 -2.33 15.85 -4.54
CA ILE A 113 -1.54 16.42 -3.44
C ILE A 113 -0.13 16.66 -3.97
N ILE A 114 0.32 17.91 -3.86
CA ILE A 114 1.66 18.38 -4.25
C ILE A 114 2.59 18.26 -3.06
#